data_AF-A0A952JNN4-F1
#
_entry.id   AF-A0A952JNN4-F1
#
_cell.length_a   1.000
_cell.length_b   1.000
_cell.length_c   1.000
_cell.angle_alpha   90.00
_cell.angle_beta   90.00
_cell.angle_gamma   90.00
#
_symmetry.space_group_name_H-M   'P 1'
#
loop_
_entity.id
_entity.type
_entity.pdbx_description
1 polymer ?
#
loop_
_entity_poly.entity_id
_entity_poly.type
_entity_poly.pdbx_seq_one_letter_code
_entity_poly.pdbx_strand_id
1 'polypeptide(L)' 'MISLLIFSIKASAQCSVCTKTAEQLGEGPASALNSAIVYLMFSPLIIIAIVGYWWWKREKAIMKEEGSAD' A
#
# COMPACT_ATOMS: atom_id res chain seq x y z
N MET A 1 -24.53 -4.90 1.14
CA MET A 1 -23.29 -4.09 1.07
C MET A 1 -22.06 -5.01 0.93
N ILE A 2 -22.07 -5.86 -0.09
CA ILE A 2 -20.94 -6.69 -0.54
C ILE A 2 -21.17 -6.80 -2.04
N SER A 3 -20.63 -5.84 -2.79
CA SER A 3 -20.40 -5.96 -4.23
C SER A 3 -19.67 -4.70 -4.67
N LEU A 4 -18.67 -4.88 -5.53
CA LEU A 4 -17.89 -3.85 -6.22
C LEU A 4 -16.67 -3.26 -5.48
N LEU A 5 -15.59 -4.06 -5.40
CA LEU A 5 -14.23 -3.57 -5.09
C LEU A 5 -13.22 -3.87 -6.21
N ILE A 6 -13.65 -3.87 -7.48
CA ILE A 6 -12.73 -4.18 -8.60
C ILE A 6 -12.96 -3.34 -9.88
N PHE A 7 -13.57 -2.16 -9.78
CA PHE A 7 -13.58 -1.22 -10.93
C PHE A 7 -12.46 -0.20 -10.76
N SER A 8 -11.33 -0.46 -11.41
CA SER A 8 -10.28 0.54 -11.65
C SER A 8 -10.79 1.51 -12.72
N ILE A 9 -11.65 2.44 -12.30
CA ILE A 9 -12.02 3.61 -13.09
C ILE A 9 -10.75 4.47 -13.22
N LYS A 10 -10.50 5.02 -14.40
CA LYS A 10 -9.34 5.86 -14.75
C LYS A 10 -8.83 6.64 -13.53
N ALA A 11 -7.52 6.53 -13.25
CA ALA A 11 -6.88 7.04 -12.03
C ALA A 11 -6.85 8.58 -11.97
N SER A 12 -8.01 9.20 -11.81
CA SER A 12 -8.16 10.52 -11.21
C SER A 12 -7.98 10.37 -9.71
N ALA A 13 -7.23 11.26 -9.07
CA ALA A 13 -7.09 11.26 -7.62
C ALA A 13 -8.48 11.22 -6.95
N GLN A 14 -8.72 10.23 -6.09
CA GLN A 14 -10.03 10.04 -5.44
C GLN A 14 -10.24 11.02 -4.27
N CYS A 15 -9.18 11.69 -3.82
CA CYS A 15 -9.24 12.72 -2.78
C CYS A 15 -9.42 14.11 -3.42
N SER A 16 -10.50 14.80 -3.06
CA SER A 16 -10.86 16.12 -3.60
C SER A 16 -9.82 17.21 -3.32
N VAL A 17 -9.05 17.09 -2.23
CA VAL A 17 -7.95 18.00 -1.90
C VAL A 17 -6.78 17.79 -2.86
N CYS A 18 -6.42 16.55 -3.15
CA CYS A 18 -5.32 16.23 -4.07
C CYS A 18 -5.60 16.72 -5.49
N THR A 19 -6.85 16.58 -5.96
CA THR A 19 -7.28 17.08 -7.28
C THR A 19 -7.16 18.60 -7.35
N LYS A 20 -7.66 19.31 -6.34
CA LYS A 20 -7.56 20.79 -6.26
C LYS A 20 -6.11 21.26 -6.28
N THR A 21 -5.22 20.60 -5.53
CA THR A 21 -3.79 20.95 -5.54
C THR A 21 -3.15 20.68 -6.90
N ALA A 22 -3.46 19.54 -7.55
CA ALA A 22 -2.94 19.22 -8.87
C ALA A 22 -3.29 20.30 -9.91
N GLU A 23 -4.52 20.81 -9.90
CA GLU A 23 -4.99 21.84 -10.83
C GLU A 23 -4.21 23.16 -10.70
N GLN A 24 -3.68 23.48 -9.52
CA GLN A 24 -2.92 24.72 -9.28
C GLN A 24 -1.44 24.61 -9.69
N LEU A 25 -0.95 23.39 -9.96
CA LEU A 25 0.47 23.08 -10.03
C LEU A 25 1.02 22.97 -11.47
N GLY A 26 0.15 22.99 -12.48
CA GLY A 26 0.53 22.76 -13.89
C GLY A 26 0.84 21.30 -14.20
N GLU A 27 1.02 20.97 -15.49
CA GLU A 27 0.97 19.59 -16.00
C GLU A 27 2.06 18.66 -15.42
N GLY A 28 3.31 19.12 -15.37
CA GLY A 28 4.44 18.34 -14.82
C GLY A 28 4.30 18.05 -13.31
N PRO A 29 4.16 19.06 -12.45
CA PRO A 29 4.01 18.85 -11.02
C PRO A 29 2.70 18.14 -10.63
N ALA A 30 1.60 18.33 -11.38
CA ALA A 30 0.36 17.59 -11.20
C ALA A 30 0.53 16.07 -11.43
N SER A 31 1.26 15.69 -12.48
CA SER A 31 1.56 14.28 -12.79
C SER A 31 2.46 13.64 -11.71
N ALA A 32 3.46 14.38 -11.23
CA ALA A 32 4.31 13.94 -10.13
C ALA A 32 3.51 13.73 -8.83
N LEU A 33 2.56 14.63 -8.51
CA LEU A 33 1.67 14.50 -7.36
C LEU A 33 0.83 13.23 -7.43
N ASN A 34 0.23 12.92 -8.57
CA ASN A 34 -0.57 11.69 -8.76
C ASN A 34 0.28 10.43 -8.52
N SER A 35 1.52 10.43 -9.01
CA SER A 35 2.46 9.32 -8.80
C SER A 35 2.81 9.15 -7.32
N ALA A 36 2.99 10.25 -6.59
CA ALA A 36 3.24 10.23 -5.16
C ALA A 36 2.05 9.68 -4.35
N ILE A 37 0.80 10.01 -4.72
CA ILE A 37 -0.40 9.49 -4.05
C ILE A 37 -0.45 7.97 -4.17
N VAL A 38 -0.22 7.44 -5.37
CA VAL A 38 -0.19 5.99 -5.60
C VAL A 38 0.91 5.34 -4.76
N TYR A 39 2.11 5.91 -4.77
CA TYR A 39 3.23 5.41 -3.96
C TYR A 39 2.89 5.37 -2.46
N LEU A 40 2.34 6.46 -1.92
CA LEU A 40 1.97 6.54 -0.50
C LEU A 40 0.80 5.62 -0.13
N MET A 41 -0.15 5.38 -1.04
CA MET A 41 -1.27 4.48 -0.80
C MET A 41 -0.83 3.02 -0.67
N PHE A 42 0.15 2.59 -1.47
CA PHE A 42 0.68 1.22 -1.41
C PHE A 42 1.74 1.01 -0.31
N SER A 43 2.46 2.06 0.07
CA SER A 43 3.49 2.02 1.11
C SER A 43 3.06 1.29 2.41
N PRO A 44 1.94 1.63 3.07
CA PRO A 44 1.54 0.95 4.31
C PRO A 44 1.23 -0.54 4.12
N LEU A 45 0.66 -0.92 2.97
CA LEU A 45 0.36 -2.31 2.66
C LEU A 45 1.66 -3.13 2.49
N ILE A 46 2.65 -2.55 1.80
CA ILE A 46 3.96 -3.18 1.61
C ILE A 46 4.67 -3.34 2.95
N ILE A 47 4.66 -2.31 3.81
CA ILE A 47 5.28 -2.37 5.14
C ILE A 47 4.66 -3.49 5.98
N ILE A 48 3.33 -3.56 6.05
CA ILE A 48 2.61 -4.61 6.79
C ILE A 48 2.95 -6.00 6.24
N ALA A 49 2.99 -6.15 4.91
CA ALA A 49 3.33 -7.42 4.27
C ALA A 49 4.76 -7.90 4.63
N ILE A 50 5.74 -6.99 4.62
CA ILE A 50 7.13 -7.30 4.97
C ILE A 50 7.24 -7.70 6.45
N VAL A 51 6.69 -6.89 7.34
CA VAL A 51 6.74 -7.14 8.80
C VAL A 51 6.02 -8.45 9.14
N GLY A 52 4.83 -8.67 8.58
CA GLY A 52 4.07 -9.90 8.78
C GLY A 52 4.82 -11.14 8.29
N TYR A 53 5.44 -11.06 7.11
CA TYR A 53 6.25 -12.15 6.57
C TYR A 53 7.47 -12.47 7.44
N TRP A 54 8.18 -11.45 7.93
CA TRP A 54 9.31 -11.63 8.85
C TRP A 54 8.90 -12.25 10.18
N TRP A 55 7.80 -11.79 10.77
CA TRP A 55 7.27 -12.38 11.99
C TRP A 55 6.94 -13.86 11.77
N TRP A 56 6.15 -14.18 10.74
CA TRP A 56 5.77 -15.56 10.48
C TRP A 56 6.97 -16.50 10.28
N LYS A 57 8.00 -16.04 9.56
CA LYS A 57 9.23 -16.80 9.37
C LYS A 57 9.98 -17.04 10.68
N ARG A 58 10.06 -16.02 11.54
CA ARG A 58 10.68 -16.13 12.87
C ARG A 58 9.92 -17.12 13.76
N GLU A 59 8.59 -17.05 13.77
CA GLU A 59 7.76 -17.96 14.55
C GLU A 59 7.98 -19.42 14.12
N LYS A 60 8.00 -19.69 12.81
CA LYS A 60 8.29 -21.03 12.30
C LYS A 60 9.69 -21.54 12.66
N ALA A 61 10.68 -20.66 12.77
CA ALA A 61 12.03 -21.04 13.17
C ALA A 61 12.06 -21.45 14.66
N ILE A 62 11.44 -20.65 15.53
CA ILE A 62 11.32 -20.92 16.97
C ILE A 62 10.57 -22.24 17.21
N MET A 63 9.41 -22.43 16.57
CA MET A 63 8.62 -23.67 16.69
C MET A 63 9.39 -24.93 16.24
N LYS A 64 10.35 -24.79 15.31
CA LYS A 64 11.15 -25.91 14.81
C LYS A 64 12.27 -26.32 15.78
N GLU A 65 12.78 -25.38 16.57
CA GLU A 65 13.81 -25.65 17.60
C GLU A 65 13.19 -26.32 18.84
N GLU A 66 12.02 -25.84 19.29
CA GLU A 66 11.31 -26.37 20.47
C GLU A 66 10.81 -27.81 20.29
N GLY A 67 10.42 -28.20 19.06
CA GLY A 67 10.00 -29.57 18.73
C GLY A 67 11.11 -30.53 18.30
N SER A 68 12.37 -30.20 18.57
CA SER A 68 13.54 -31.07 18.32
C SER A 68 14.39 -31.29 19.58
N ALA A 69 13.93 -30.77 20.72
CA ALA A 69 14.57 -30.90 22.02
C ALA A 69 13.93 -32.02 22.88
N ASP A 70 13.25 -32.96 22.24
CA ASP A 70 12.80 -34.26 22.77
C ASP A 70 13.64 -35.43 22.24
#